data_AF-A0A8T3RP39-F1
#
_entry.id   AF-A0A8T3RP39-F1
#
_cell.length_a   1.000
_cell.length_b   1.000
_cell.length_c   1.000
_cell.angle_alpha   90.00
_cell.angle_beta   90.00
_cell.angle_gamma   90.00
#
_symmetry.space_group_name_H-M   'P 1'
#
loop_
_entity.id
_entity.type
_entity.pdbx_description
1 polymer ?
#
loop_
_entity_poly.entity_id
_entity_poly.type
_entity_poly.pdbx_seq_one_letter_code
_entity_poly.pdbx_strand_id
1 'polypeptide(L)'
;MNIKIYSRFLRLWALAKRRVPEILVLAMKRPQWFVMFAFSRLHVVRNLVVSASRRTAYQHDEKGLSVFPHIHIDDVVETLNKDGICVGLSLPAHLLQEILDYAMSATYLGDGSPQSRFYLASKEEDEAGLGRRFTVGYDLHASLNCTAVLALARDPKVWAIAAQYLECKPLLLRAKIWWTFVGDPDAQLFQFHYDLEDYRSLKFLFYLTDVNSSSGPHCCIKGSHKKKKLRHQLSLNRYRGVNERELLDYYGKEKVMAICEKAGFGLVEDPFCFHKGTPPVTRSRLVLEILFSRTDYAILPEVTAPPLEARVSPVV
;
A
#
# COMPACT_ATOMS: atom_id res chain seq x y z
N MET A 1 40.19 14.33 0.26
CA MET A 1 38.92 14.04 0.96
C MET A 1 37.68 14.66 0.27
N ASN A 2 37.64 14.82 -1.07
CA ASN A 2 36.52 15.55 -1.74
C ASN A 2 35.93 14.91 -3.01
N ILE A 3 36.46 13.78 -3.51
CA ILE A 3 35.96 13.15 -4.75
C ILE A 3 34.76 12.21 -4.47
N LYS A 4 34.75 11.49 -3.34
CA LYS A 4 33.65 10.60 -2.94
C LYS A 4 32.36 11.36 -2.59
N ILE A 5 32.47 12.55 -1.98
CA ILE A 5 31.32 13.40 -1.63
C ILE A 5 30.67 13.98 -2.89
N TYR A 6 31.48 14.46 -3.84
CA TYR A 6 31.01 15.00 -5.12
C TYR A 6 30.32 13.94 -5.99
N SER A 7 30.87 12.71 -6.04
CA SER A 7 30.25 11.58 -6.77
C SER A 7 28.91 11.11 -6.18
N ARG A 8 28.77 11.16 -4.84
CA ARG A 8 27.50 10.93 -4.14
C ARG A 8 26.51 12.03 -4.47
N PHE A 9 26.93 13.30 -4.45
CA PHE A 9 26.08 14.44 -4.77
C PHE A 9 25.58 14.42 -6.22
N LEU A 10 26.45 14.05 -7.18
CA LEU A 10 26.08 13.89 -8.59
C LEU A 10 25.13 12.70 -8.82
N ARG A 11 25.32 11.56 -8.13
CA ARG A 11 24.35 10.44 -8.16
C ARG A 11 23.02 10.83 -7.50
N LEU A 12 23.05 11.56 -6.38
CA LEU A 12 21.87 12.07 -5.68
C LEU A 12 21.09 13.07 -6.53
N TRP A 13 21.79 13.96 -7.23
CA TRP A 13 21.21 14.92 -8.17
C TRP A 13 20.65 14.22 -9.40
N ALA A 14 21.38 13.27 -10.01
CA ALA A 14 20.91 12.49 -11.16
C ALA A 14 19.65 11.66 -10.84
N LEU A 15 19.56 11.09 -9.64
CA LEU A 15 18.39 10.33 -9.20
C LEU A 15 17.21 11.22 -8.80
N ALA A 16 17.45 12.41 -8.25
CA ALA A 16 16.39 13.41 -8.01
C ALA A 16 15.84 13.95 -9.34
N LYS A 17 16.72 14.19 -10.32
CA LYS A 17 16.38 14.66 -11.66
C LYS A 17 15.56 13.64 -12.48
N ARG A 18 15.61 12.35 -12.14
CA ARG A 18 14.82 11.31 -12.83
C ARG A 18 13.31 11.36 -12.51
N ARG A 19 12.90 11.74 -11.29
CA ARG A 19 11.47 11.78 -10.89
C ARG A 19 10.84 13.18 -10.88
N VAL A 20 11.64 14.24 -10.84
CA VAL A 20 11.13 15.63 -10.85
C VAL A 20 10.32 15.94 -12.11
N PRO A 21 10.75 15.55 -13.34
CA PRO A 21 9.96 15.77 -14.54
C PRO A 21 8.60 15.04 -14.50
N GLU A 22 8.58 13.79 -14.01
CA GLU A 22 7.35 12.99 -13.89
C GLU A 22 6.36 13.59 -12.89
N ILE A 23 6.84 14.04 -11.72
CA ILE A 23 6.02 14.70 -10.70
C ILE A 23 5.46 16.02 -11.23
N LEU A 24 6.26 16.80 -11.97
CA LEU A 24 5.80 18.07 -12.56
C LEU A 24 4.78 17.84 -13.68
N VAL A 25 5.00 16.85 -14.55
CA VAL A 25 4.02 16.46 -15.57
C VAL A 25 2.71 16.00 -14.93
N LEU A 26 2.79 15.18 -13.89
CA LEU A 26 1.62 14.72 -13.16
C LEU A 26 0.91 15.88 -12.44
N ALA A 27 1.67 16.81 -11.85
CA ALA A 27 1.12 17.99 -11.20
C ALA A 27 0.35 18.89 -12.17
N MET A 28 0.85 19.07 -13.40
CA MET A 28 0.14 19.81 -14.45
C MET A 28 -1.15 19.09 -14.88
N LYS A 29 -1.11 17.76 -15.05
CA LYS A 29 -2.28 16.97 -15.46
C LYS A 29 -3.32 16.82 -14.34
N ARG A 30 -2.89 16.81 -13.08
CA ARG A 30 -3.70 16.53 -11.88
C ARG A 30 -3.38 17.56 -10.78
N PRO A 31 -3.81 18.82 -10.92
CA PRO A 31 -3.45 19.87 -9.95
C PRO A 31 -3.99 19.59 -8.54
N GLN A 32 -5.18 18.99 -8.42
CA GLN A 32 -5.75 18.59 -7.14
C GLN A 32 -4.87 17.56 -6.41
N TRP A 33 -4.31 16.60 -7.14
CA TRP A 33 -3.35 15.66 -6.58
C TRP A 33 -2.12 16.38 -6.05
N PHE A 34 -1.57 17.31 -6.82
CA PHE A 34 -0.37 18.03 -6.41
C PHE A 34 -0.59 18.83 -5.12
N VAL A 35 -1.74 19.49 -5.00
CA VAL A 35 -2.14 20.16 -3.75
C VAL A 35 -2.19 19.15 -2.61
N MET A 36 -2.86 18.01 -2.80
CA MET A 36 -2.87 16.94 -1.79
C MET A 36 -1.45 16.47 -1.46
N PHE A 37 -0.62 16.12 -2.43
CA PHE A 37 0.74 15.64 -2.24
C PHE A 37 1.62 16.64 -1.48
N ALA A 38 1.48 17.93 -1.80
CA ALA A 38 2.23 19.01 -1.17
C ALA A 38 1.80 19.21 0.29
N PHE A 39 0.50 19.26 0.57
CA PHE A 39 0.00 19.70 1.89
C PHE A 39 -0.40 18.57 2.83
N SER A 40 -0.74 17.39 2.32
CA SER A 40 -1.14 16.23 3.13
C SER A 40 0.00 15.65 3.99
N ARG A 41 1.22 16.17 3.90
CA ARG A 41 2.34 15.83 4.80
C ARG A 41 2.23 16.52 6.15
N LEU A 42 1.53 17.66 6.20
CA LEU A 42 1.36 18.47 7.39
C LEU A 42 0.18 17.95 8.20
N HIS A 43 0.43 17.54 9.46
CA HIS A 43 -0.63 16.99 10.32
C HIS A 43 -1.82 17.94 10.48
N VAL A 44 -1.52 19.23 10.68
CA VAL A 44 -2.55 20.26 10.85
C VAL A 44 -3.45 20.33 9.62
N VAL A 45 -2.86 20.31 8.41
CA VAL A 45 -3.66 20.36 7.18
C VAL A 45 -4.47 19.07 7.00
N ARG A 46 -3.88 17.89 7.22
CA ARG A 46 -4.63 16.61 7.17
C ARG A 46 -5.86 16.65 8.05
N ASN A 47 -5.70 17.04 9.31
CA ASN A 47 -6.78 17.05 10.29
C ASN A 47 -7.85 18.09 9.95
N LEU A 48 -7.46 19.29 9.49
CA LEU A 48 -8.39 20.33 9.07
C LEU A 48 -9.22 19.88 7.86
N VAL A 49 -8.57 19.34 6.82
CA VAL A 49 -9.25 18.84 5.61
C VAL A 49 -10.18 17.69 5.96
N VAL A 50 -9.70 16.72 6.77
CA VAL A 50 -10.50 15.59 7.24
C VAL A 50 -11.75 16.07 7.97
N SER A 51 -11.59 16.99 8.93
CA SER A 51 -12.68 17.55 9.74
C SER A 51 -13.68 18.36 8.91
N ALA A 52 -13.19 19.22 8.00
CA ALA A 52 -14.04 20.09 7.19
C ALA A 52 -14.81 19.32 6.11
N SER A 53 -14.31 18.16 5.69
CA SER A 53 -14.97 17.32 4.68
C SER A 53 -15.56 16.03 5.25
N ARG A 54 -15.75 15.95 6.57
CA ARG A 54 -16.50 14.87 7.21
C ARG A 54 -17.88 14.80 6.58
N ARG A 55 -18.27 13.62 6.12
CA ARG A 55 -19.63 13.35 5.66
C ARG A 55 -20.28 12.38 6.66
N THR A 56 -21.59 12.49 6.82
CA THR A 56 -22.39 11.63 7.71
C THR A 56 -22.04 10.16 7.51
N ALA A 57 -22.10 9.40 8.61
CA ALA A 57 -21.70 8.00 8.69
C ALA A 57 -22.24 7.23 7.49
N TYR A 58 -21.33 6.73 6.65
CA TYR A 58 -21.69 5.81 5.60
C TYR A 58 -22.18 4.52 6.27
N GLN A 59 -23.49 4.28 6.21
CA GLN A 59 -24.06 3.00 6.57
C GLN A 59 -23.92 2.09 5.36
N HIS A 60 -22.90 1.25 5.37
CA HIS A 60 -22.84 0.12 4.46
C HIS A 60 -23.96 -0.85 4.83
N ASP A 61 -24.56 -1.52 3.84
CA ASP A 61 -25.61 -2.50 4.11
C ASP A 61 -25.02 -3.68 4.89
N GLU A 62 -25.19 -3.68 6.22
CA GLU A 62 -24.71 -4.73 7.13
C GLU A 62 -25.34 -6.10 6.84
N LYS A 63 -26.32 -6.18 5.93
CA LYS A 63 -26.99 -7.43 5.55
C LYS A 63 -26.10 -8.39 4.76
N GLY A 64 -24.95 -7.93 4.25
CA GLY A 64 -23.99 -8.81 3.60
C GLY A 64 -23.29 -9.72 4.61
N LEU A 65 -23.22 -11.03 4.33
CA LEU A 65 -22.38 -11.96 5.09
C LEU A 65 -20.90 -11.60 4.88
N SER A 66 -20.27 -11.05 5.92
CA SER A 66 -18.84 -10.78 5.91
C SER A 66 -18.03 -12.06 6.02
N VAL A 67 -16.88 -12.10 5.33
CA VAL A 67 -15.90 -13.18 5.44
C VAL A 67 -15.08 -13.11 6.74
N PHE A 68 -15.28 -12.05 7.53
CA PHE A 68 -14.59 -11.76 8.79
C PHE A 68 -15.56 -11.80 9.99
N PRO A 69 -16.15 -12.96 10.34
CA PRO A 69 -17.23 -13.04 11.33
C PRO A 69 -16.84 -12.52 12.71
N HIS A 70 -15.58 -12.73 13.13
CA HIS A 70 -15.10 -12.41 14.48
C HIS A 70 -14.50 -11.01 14.65
N ILE A 71 -14.46 -10.20 13.58
CA ILE A 71 -13.89 -8.86 13.67
C ILE A 71 -14.95 -7.87 14.15
N HIS A 72 -14.62 -7.15 15.22
CA HIS A 72 -15.37 -6.01 15.73
C HIS A 72 -14.80 -4.73 15.11
N ILE A 73 -15.65 -3.98 14.41
CA ILE A 73 -15.24 -2.81 13.63
C ILE A 73 -14.67 -1.73 14.56
N ASP A 74 -15.33 -1.46 15.69
CA ASP A 74 -14.91 -0.45 16.65
C ASP A 74 -13.52 -0.73 17.23
N ASP A 75 -13.22 -1.98 17.61
CA ASP A 75 -11.92 -2.38 18.15
C ASP A 75 -10.79 -2.16 17.13
N VAL A 76 -11.04 -2.50 15.86
CA VAL A 76 -10.09 -2.27 14.77
C VAL A 76 -9.84 -0.78 14.58
N VAL A 77 -10.91 0.04 14.55
CA VAL A 77 -10.81 1.48 14.36
C VAL A 77 -10.16 2.18 15.55
N GLU A 78 -10.43 1.75 16.78
CA GLU A 78 -9.76 2.24 17.98
C GLU A 78 -8.25 1.94 17.91
N THR A 79 -7.90 0.71 17.53
CA THR A 79 -6.50 0.29 17.36
C THR A 79 -5.81 1.10 16.26
N LEU A 80 -6.45 1.30 15.10
CA LEU A 80 -5.94 2.15 14.02
C LEU A 80 -5.77 3.61 14.47
N ASN A 81 -6.72 4.14 15.23
CA ASN A 81 -6.58 5.47 15.79
C ASN A 81 -5.38 5.55 16.73
N LYS A 82 -5.17 4.57 17.60
CA LYS A 82 -4.07 4.58 18.57
C LYS A 82 -2.70 4.35 17.91
N ASP A 83 -2.58 3.28 17.14
CA ASP A 83 -1.31 2.73 16.66
C ASP A 83 -1.11 2.87 15.16
N GLY A 84 -2.14 3.22 14.38
CA GLY A 84 -2.06 3.39 12.93
C GLY A 84 -1.92 2.09 12.15
N ILE A 85 -1.95 0.95 12.86
CA ILE A 85 -1.95 -0.40 12.30
C ILE A 85 -2.73 -1.31 13.25
N CYS A 86 -3.55 -2.20 12.70
CA CYS A 86 -4.24 -3.28 13.39
C CYS A 86 -3.89 -4.59 12.67
N VAL A 87 -3.59 -5.65 13.41
CA VAL A 87 -3.17 -6.96 12.85
C VAL A 87 -4.10 -8.05 13.37
N GLY A 88 -4.11 -9.21 12.72
CA GLY A 88 -4.89 -10.36 13.15
C GLY A 88 -6.18 -10.59 12.35
N LEU A 89 -6.32 -9.94 11.20
CA LEU A 89 -7.31 -10.37 10.21
C LEU A 89 -6.88 -11.74 9.68
N SER A 90 -7.83 -12.61 9.39
CA SER A 90 -7.53 -13.95 8.84
C SER A 90 -8.39 -14.21 7.62
N LEU A 91 -7.76 -14.47 6.48
CA LEU A 91 -8.48 -14.94 5.30
C LEU A 91 -9.03 -16.35 5.55
N PRO A 92 -10.28 -16.62 5.15
CA PRO A 92 -10.78 -17.98 5.06
C PRO A 92 -9.90 -18.82 4.11
N ALA A 93 -9.65 -20.08 4.47
CA ALA A 93 -8.76 -20.96 3.72
C ALA A 93 -9.17 -21.13 2.24
N HIS A 94 -10.47 -21.18 1.95
CA HIS A 94 -10.99 -21.30 0.59
C HIS A 94 -10.68 -20.05 -0.26
N LEU A 95 -10.80 -18.84 0.30
CA LEU A 95 -10.45 -17.61 -0.41
C LEU A 95 -8.94 -17.52 -0.62
N LEU A 96 -8.14 -17.89 0.39
CA LEU A 96 -6.69 -17.93 0.23
C LEU A 96 -6.28 -18.87 -0.91
N GLN A 97 -6.88 -20.06 -0.98
CA GLN A 97 -6.58 -21.03 -2.05
C GLN A 97 -6.96 -20.49 -3.43
N GLU A 98 -8.16 -19.93 -3.58
CA GLU A 98 -8.61 -19.35 -4.86
C GLU A 98 -7.68 -18.22 -5.33
N ILE A 99 -7.25 -17.36 -4.40
CA ILE A 99 -6.32 -16.27 -4.70
C ILE A 99 -4.95 -16.83 -5.11
N LEU A 100 -4.48 -17.89 -4.46
CA LEU A 100 -3.23 -18.56 -4.81
C LEU A 100 -3.30 -19.19 -6.20
N ASP A 101 -4.38 -19.89 -6.52
CA ASP A 101 -4.59 -20.50 -7.84
C ASP A 101 -4.59 -19.44 -8.95
N TYR A 102 -5.27 -18.31 -8.71
CA TYR A 102 -5.20 -17.14 -9.60
C TYR A 102 -3.77 -16.60 -9.71
N ALA A 103 -3.08 -16.40 -8.59
CA ALA A 103 -1.73 -15.83 -8.57
C ALA A 103 -0.72 -16.65 -9.38
N MET A 104 -0.90 -17.96 -9.50
CA MET A 104 -0.02 -18.83 -10.30
C MET A 104 -0.19 -18.64 -11.81
N SER A 105 -1.36 -18.18 -12.26
CA SER A 105 -1.70 -17.98 -13.68
C SER A 105 -1.77 -16.51 -14.11
N ALA A 106 -1.70 -15.57 -13.15
CA ALA A 106 -1.72 -14.13 -13.42
C ALA A 106 -0.52 -13.66 -14.25
N THR A 107 -0.74 -12.56 -14.99
CA THR A 107 0.35 -11.84 -15.67
C THR A 107 0.87 -10.71 -14.80
N TYR A 108 2.16 -10.70 -14.53
CA TYR A 108 2.80 -9.71 -13.67
C TYR A 108 3.58 -8.66 -14.47
N LEU A 109 3.67 -7.44 -13.93
CA LEU A 109 4.52 -6.36 -14.39
C LEU A 109 5.81 -6.34 -13.57
N GLY A 110 6.93 -6.74 -14.19
CA GLY A 110 8.27 -6.74 -13.61
C GLY A 110 8.73 -5.33 -13.28
N ASP A 111 9.00 -5.08 -11.99
CA ASP A 111 9.34 -3.79 -11.41
C ASP A 111 8.36 -2.65 -11.77
N GLY A 112 7.10 -3.01 -12.05
CA GLY A 112 6.04 -2.09 -12.44
C GLY A 112 6.12 -1.56 -13.88
N SER A 113 7.00 -2.12 -14.73
CA SER A 113 7.13 -1.72 -16.14
C SER A 113 6.13 -2.46 -17.03
N PRO A 114 5.31 -1.76 -17.84
CA PRO A 114 4.46 -2.37 -18.85
C PRO A 114 5.20 -3.16 -19.93
N GLN A 115 6.48 -2.85 -20.16
CA GLN A 115 7.35 -3.53 -21.14
C GLN A 115 7.99 -4.80 -20.58
N SER A 116 7.80 -5.09 -19.29
CA SER A 116 8.36 -6.26 -18.60
C SER A 116 7.24 -7.14 -18.06
N ARG A 117 6.30 -7.52 -18.93
CA ARG A 117 5.24 -8.48 -18.59
C ARG A 117 5.82 -9.89 -18.54
N PHE A 118 5.44 -10.67 -17.53
CA PHE A 118 5.88 -12.06 -17.38
C PHE A 118 4.82 -12.91 -16.69
N TYR A 119 4.90 -14.22 -16.88
CA TYR A 119 4.18 -15.20 -16.05
C TYR A 119 5.12 -15.77 -15.02
N LEU A 120 4.61 -16.13 -13.83
CA LEU A 120 5.47 -16.65 -12.77
C LEU A 120 6.27 -17.89 -13.22
N ALA A 121 5.66 -18.76 -14.03
CA ALA A 121 6.30 -19.96 -14.58
C ALA A 121 7.42 -19.67 -15.59
N SER A 122 7.34 -18.56 -16.36
CA SER A 122 8.33 -18.17 -17.38
C SER A 122 9.31 -17.09 -16.88
N LYS A 123 9.20 -16.67 -15.61
CA LYS A 123 9.95 -15.54 -15.05
C LYS A 123 11.45 -15.60 -15.36
N GLU A 124 12.08 -16.75 -15.18
CA GLU A 124 13.53 -16.89 -15.36
C GLU A 124 13.96 -16.70 -16.83
N GLU A 125 13.15 -17.19 -17.77
CA GLU A 125 13.35 -17.01 -19.21
C GLU A 125 13.16 -15.54 -19.61
N ASP A 126 12.10 -14.90 -19.10
CA ASP A 126 11.81 -13.49 -19.33
C ASP A 126 12.93 -12.58 -18.76
N GLU A 127 13.45 -12.89 -17.57
CA GLU A 127 14.59 -12.20 -16.97
C GLU A 127 15.88 -12.37 -17.77
N ALA A 128 16.13 -13.59 -18.29
CA ALA A 128 17.27 -13.88 -19.14
C ALA A 128 17.21 -13.11 -20.47
N GLY A 129 16.05 -13.06 -21.11
CA GLY A 129 15.83 -12.30 -22.35
C GLY A 129 16.03 -10.78 -22.17
N LEU A 130 15.71 -10.25 -20.99
CA LEU A 130 15.90 -8.84 -20.65
C LEU A 130 17.28 -8.52 -20.05
N GLY A 131 18.09 -9.53 -19.75
CA GLY A 131 19.40 -9.38 -19.10
C GLY A 131 19.34 -8.75 -17.70
N ARG A 132 18.20 -8.87 -17.00
CA ARG A 132 18.00 -8.29 -15.66
C ARG A 132 17.01 -9.12 -14.84
N ARG A 133 17.21 -9.17 -13.52
CA ARG A 133 16.26 -9.79 -12.58
C ARG A 133 15.22 -8.78 -12.09
N PHE A 134 13.99 -9.24 -11.89
CA PHE A 134 12.92 -8.48 -11.27
C PHE A 134 13.04 -8.54 -9.75
N THR A 135 12.86 -7.39 -9.09
CA THR A 135 12.74 -7.33 -7.63
C THR A 135 11.29 -7.56 -7.20
N VAL A 136 10.34 -7.02 -7.97
CA VAL A 136 8.91 -7.14 -7.70
C VAL A 136 8.13 -7.47 -8.96
N GLY A 137 7.00 -8.15 -8.81
CA GLY A 137 6.05 -8.40 -9.88
C GLY A 137 4.65 -8.00 -9.44
N TYR A 138 4.02 -7.06 -10.14
CA TYR A 138 2.68 -6.56 -9.79
C TYR A 138 1.61 -7.09 -10.74
N ASP A 139 0.52 -7.61 -10.19
CA ASP A 139 -0.76 -7.65 -10.90
C ASP A 139 -1.66 -6.56 -10.31
N LEU A 140 -2.03 -5.58 -11.13
CA LEU A 140 -2.80 -4.40 -10.73
C LEU A 140 -4.32 -4.59 -10.84
N HIS A 141 -4.76 -5.73 -11.36
CA HIS A 141 -6.16 -5.98 -11.75
C HIS A 141 -6.75 -7.21 -11.06
N ALA A 142 -6.19 -7.62 -9.92
CA ALA A 142 -6.55 -8.84 -9.23
C ALA A 142 -8.05 -8.91 -8.91
N SER A 143 -8.68 -7.80 -8.49
CA SER A 143 -10.14 -7.77 -8.26
C SER A 143 -11.00 -7.87 -9.52
N LEU A 144 -10.45 -7.62 -10.71
CA LEU A 144 -11.17 -7.79 -11.97
C LEU A 144 -11.12 -9.25 -12.45
N ASN A 145 -10.07 -9.98 -12.07
CA ASN A 145 -9.76 -11.30 -12.61
C ASN A 145 -9.90 -12.45 -11.58
N CYS A 146 -10.06 -12.14 -10.30
CA CYS A 146 -10.23 -13.12 -9.22
C CYS A 146 -11.45 -12.79 -8.36
N THR A 147 -12.41 -13.72 -8.30
CA THR A 147 -13.67 -13.55 -7.56
C THR A 147 -13.42 -13.43 -6.05
N ALA A 148 -12.50 -14.20 -5.48
CA ALA A 148 -12.12 -14.08 -4.08
C ALA A 148 -11.52 -12.70 -3.73
N VAL A 149 -10.67 -12.12 -4.61
CA VAL A 149 -10.16 -10.76 -4.40
C VAL A 149 -11.30 -9.74 -4.49
N LEU A 150 -12.22 -9.90 -5.45
CA LEU A 150 -13.39 -9.03 -5.57
C LEU A 150 -14.30 -9.12 -4.34
N ALA A 151 -14.52 -10.33 -3.81
CA ALA A 151 -15.32 -10.57 -2.61
C ALA A 151 -14.71 -9.86 -1.39
N LEU A 152 -13.38 -9.96 -1.20
CA LEU A 152 -12.67 -9.23 -0.14
C LEU A 152 -12.76 -7.70 -0.33
N ALA A 153 -12.58 -7.22 -1.56
CA ALA A 153 -12.65 -5.81 -1.89
C ALA A 153 -14.07 -5.22 -1.72
N ARG A 154 -15.11 -6.07 -1.67
CA ARG A 154 -16.51 -5.72 -1.44
C ARG A 154 -17.03 -6.17 -0.08
N ASP A 155 -16.16 -6.68 0.79
CA ASP A 155 -16.59 -7.21 2.08
C ASP A 155 -17.20 -6.10 2.95
N PRO A 156 -18.38 -6.32 3.55
CA PRO A 156 -19.09 -5.27 4.26
C PRO A 156 -18.34 -4.74 5.49
N LYS A 157 -17.59 -5.59 6.21
CA LYS A 157 -16.78 -5.15 7.35
C LYS A 157 -15.54 -4.39 6.90
N VAL A 158 -14.89 -4.79 5.80
CA VAL A 158 -13.79 -4.03 5.19
C VAL A 158 -14.25 -2.61 4.84
N TRP A 159 -15.42 -2.46 4.21
CA TRP A 159 -16.00 -1.15 3.89
C TRP A 159 -16.39 -0.36 5.13
N ALA A 160 -16.96 -1.00 6.15
CA ALA A 160 -17.34 -0.34 7.40
C ALA A 160 -16.11 0.18 8.18
N ILE A 161 -15.05 -0.63 8.30
CA ILE A 161 -13.77 -0.21 8.90
C ILE A 161 -13.20 0.98 8.13
N ALA A 162 -13.17 0.92 6.79
CA ALA A 162 -12.69 2.01 5.96
C ALA A 162 -13.53 3.27 6.15
N ALA A 163 -14.86 3.17 6.13
CA ALA A 163 -15.76 4.31 6.31
C ALA A 163 -15.58 4.99 7.66
N GLN A 164 -15.52 4.21 8.74
CA GLN A 164 -15.38 4.74 10.09
C GLN A 164 -14.00 5.34 10.34
N TYR A 165 -12.92 4.72 9.84
CA TYR A 165 -11.58 5.29 9.97
C TYR A 165 -11.37 6.53 9.07
N LEU A 166 -11.89 6.52 7.85
CA LEU A 166 -11.75 7.62 6.90
C LEU A 166 -12.71 8.78 7.17
N GLU A 167 -13.75 8.58 7.98
CA GLU A 167 -14.77 9.55 8.35
C GLU A 167 -15.52 10.14 7.13
N CYS A 168 -15.77 9.27 6.14
CA CYS A 168 -16.56 9.56 4.94
C CYS A 168 -17.02 8.26 4.26
N LYS A 169 -17.82 8.37 3.18
CA LYS A 169 -17.99 7.25 2.24
C LYS A 169 -16.63 6.93 1.61
N PRO A 170 -16.06 5.73 1.83
CA PRO A 170 -14.73 5.41 1.34
C PRO A 170 -14.78 5.12 -0.16
N LEU A 171 -13.67 5.36 -0.85
CA LEU A 171 -13.47 4.98 -2.25
C LEU A 171 -12.44 3.86 -2.33
N LEU A 172 -12.81 2.73 -2.92
CA LEU A 172 -11.87 1.67 -3.25
C LEU A 172 -11.03 2.12 -4.45
N LEU A 173 -9.74 2.38 -4.24
CA LEU A 173 -8.84 2.84 -5.31
C LEU A 173 -8.25 1.68 -6.11
N ARG A 174 -7.86 0.61 -5.42
CA ARG A 174 -7.27 -0.58 -6.06
C ARG A 174 -7.33 -1.80 -5.15
N ALA A 175 -7.35 -2.95 -5.79
CA ALA A 175 -7.06 -4.24 -5.16
C ALA A 175 -6.07 -4.98 -6.06
N LYS A 176 -4.85 -5.18 -5.58
CA LYS A 176 -3.71 -5.67 -6.36
C LYS A 176 -2.96 -6.75 -5.59
N ILE A 177 -2.30 -7.64 -6.30
CA ILE A 177 -1.33 -8.58 -5.69
C ILE A 177 0.08 -8.26 -6.18
N TRP A 178 1.09 -8.55 -5.36
CA TRP A 178 2.47 -8.49 -5.82
C TRP A 178 3.37 -9.50 -5.16
N TRP A 179 4.36 -9.93 -5.94
CA TRP A 179 5.53 -10.63 -5.47
C TRP A 179 6.63 -9.66 -5.09
N THR A 180 7.33 -9.96 -3.99
CA THR A 180 8.69 -9.49 -3.72
C THR A 180 9.61 -10.70 -3.83
N PHE A 181 10.52 -10.70 -4.79
CA PHE A 181 11.38 -11.84 -5.10
C PHE A 181 12.69 -11.80 -4.32
N VAL A 182 13.24 -12.99 -4.02
CA VAL A 182 14.60 -13.12 -3.47
C VAL A 182 15.63 -12.57 -4.46
N GLY A 183 16.54 -11.75 -3.97
CA GLY A 183 17.61 -11.16 -4.77
C GLY A 183 18.42 -10.13 -3.98
N ASP A 184 19.22 -9.34 -4.69
CA ASP A 184 19.97 -8.20 -4.14
C ASP A 184 19.36 -6.89 -4.67
N PRO A 185 18.23 -6.45 -4.11
CA PRO A 185 17.51 -5.31 -4.65
C PRO A 185 18.16 -3.98 -4.25
N ASP A 186 17.82 -2.91 -4.97
CA ASP A 186 18.20 -1.55 -4.54
C ASP A 186 17.67 -1.30 -3.12
N ALA A 187 18.59 -1.06 -2.18
CA ALA A 187 18.30 -0.82 -0.77
C ALA A 187 17.25 0.29 -0.56
N GLN A 188 17.07 1.22 -1.51
CA GLN A 188 16.06 2.27 -1.44
C GLN A 188 14.62 1.74 -1.43
N LEU A 189 14.33 0.57 -2.01
CA LEU A 189 12.99 -0.01 -2.04
C LEU A 189 12.51 -0.48 -0.66
N PHE A 190 13.45 -0.70 0.26
CA PHE A 190 13.20 -1.31 1.57
C PHE A 190 13.53 -0.37 2.73
N GLN A 191 13.55 0.95 2.48
CA GLN A 191 13.72 1.97 3.52
C GLN A 191 12.37 2.33 4.13
N PHE A 192 12.39 2.73 5.41
CA PHE A 192 11.21 3.29 6.05
C PHE A 192 10.73 4.53 5.30
N HIS A 193 9.47 4.51 4.90
CA HIS A 193 8.78 5.61 4.24
C HIS A 193 7.34 5.67 4.72
N TYR A 194 6.59 6.63 4.21
CA TYR A 194 5.14 6.67 4.36
C TYR A 194 4.54 7.14 3.03
N ASP A 195 3.35 6.66 2.74
CA ASP A 195 2.66 6.98 1.51
C ASP A 195 1.76 8.20 1.71
N LEU A 196 1.54 8.91 0.61
CA LEU A 196 0.54 9.98 0.51
C LEU A 196 -0.40 9.62 -0.62
N GLU A 197 -1.27 8.66 -0.34
CA GLU A 197 -2.37 8.30 -1.24
C GLU A 197 -3.47 9.39 -1.17
N ASP A 198 -3.73 9.93 0.03
CA ASP A 198 -4.70 11.01 0.31
C ASP A 198 -4.43 11.67 1.69
N TYR A 199 -5.23 12.67 2.07
CA TYR A 199 -5.29 13.26 3.41
C TYR A 199 -5.68 12.26 4.50
N ARG A 200 -6.40 11.20 4.16
CA ARG A 200 -6.50 9.97 4.93
C ARG A 200 -6.79 8.80 3.99
N SER A 201 -6.13 7.69 4.21
CA SER A 201 -6.25 6.48 3.40
C SER A 201 -6.08 5.27 4.30
N LEU A 202 -6.51 4.10 3.83
CA LEU A 202 -6.43 2.87 4.60
C LEU A 202 -6.06 1.70 3.68
N LYS A 203 -5.05 0.92 4.06
CA LYS A 203 -4.63 -0.28 3.35
C LYS A 203 -4.98 -1.52 4.15
N PHE A 204 -5.64 -2.48 3.52
CA PHE A 204 -5.72 -3.85 3.99
C PHE A 204 -4.64 -4.63 3.26
N LEU A 205 -3.79 -5.33 3.99
CA LEU A 205 -2.71 -6.13 3.46
C LEU A 205 -2.86 -7.57 3.97
N PHE A 206 -2.79 -8.55 3.07
CA PHE A 206 -2.83 -9.97 3.41
C PHE A 206 -1.62 -10.68 2.85
N TYR A 207 -0.95 -11.46 3.68
CA TYR A 207 0.08 -12.39 3.21
C TYR A 207 -0.59 -13.56 2.51
N LEU A 208 -0.16 -13.84 1.29
CA LEU A 208 -0.62 -15.01 0.52
C LEU A 208 0.38 -16.17 0.61
N THR A 209 1.60 -15.90 1.07
CA THR A 209 2.64 -16.89 1.38
C THR A 209 3.08 -16.75 2.83
N ASP A 210 3.66 -17.80 3.41
CA ASP A 210 4.26 -17.71 4.75
C ASP A 210 5.43 -16.71 4.80
N VAL A 211 5.40 -15.84 5.80
CA VAL A 211 6.40 -14.80 6.00
C VAL A 211 7.08 -14.98 7.36
N ASN A 212 8.39 -15.13 7.34
CA ASN A 212 9.22 -15.09 8.54
C ASN A 212 10.26 -13.97 8.40
N SER A 213 11.15 -13.82 9.38
CA SER A 213 12.17 -12.77 9.40
C SER A 213 13.12 -12.76 8.20
N SER A 214 13.28 -13.87 7.47
CA SER A 214 14.13 -13.99 6.29
C SER A 214 13.36 -14.00 4.96
N SER A 215 12.02 -13.98 4.99
CA SER A 215 11.15 -13.89 3.81
C SER A 215 10.64 -12.47 3.56
N GLY A 216 11.30 -11.46 4.14
CA GLY A 216 11.00 -10.05 3.89
C GLY A 216 9.71 -9.57 4.55
N PRO A 217 9.55 -9.59 5.89
CA PRO A 217 8.36 -9.11 6.56
C PRO A 217 8.09 -7.62 6.32
N HIS A 218 6.80 -7.26 6.37
CA HIS A 218 6.36 -5.87 6.52
C HIS A 218 6.70 -5.40 7.94
N CYS A 219 7.24 -4.19 8.02
CA CYS A 219 7.58 -3.53 9.27
C CYS A 219 6.85 -2.19 9.35
N CYS A 220 6.21 -1.91 10.48
CA CYS A 220 5.53 -0.65 10.75
C CYS A 220 5.97 -0.06 12.09
N ILE A 221 6.02 1.27 12.20
CA ILE A 221 6.25 1.97 13.46
C ILE A 221 4.92 2.46 14.02
N LYS A 222 4.45 1.82 15.09
CA LYS A 222 3.16 2.13 15.74
C LYS A 222 3.09 3.59 16.20
N GLY A 223 1.97 4.25 15.92
CA GLY A 223 1.64 5.62 16.31
C GLY A 223 2.35 6.70 15.48
N SER A 224 3.14 6.30 14.49
CA SER A 224 3.93 7.24 13.69
C SER A 224 3.12 8.02 12.65
N HIS A 225 1.87 7.64 12.40
CA HIS A 225 0.87 8.40 11.63
C HIS A 225 0.40 9.67 12.35
N LYS A 226 0.59 9.79 13.67
CA LYS A 226 0.17 10.98 14.46
C LYS A 226 1.33 11.84 14.95
N LYS A 227 2.48 11.23 15.23
CA LYS A 227 3.60 11.91 15.89
C LYS A 227 4.81 12.05 14.96
N LYS A 228 4.68 12.74 13.82
CA LYS A 228 5.83 12.98 12.92
C LYS A 228 6.61 14.24 13.32
N LYS A 229 7.94 14.14 13.35
CA LYS A 229 8.82 15.31 13.49
C LYS A 229 8.52 16.33 12.40
N LEU A 230 8.64 17.62 12.72
CA LEU A 230 8.36 18.72 11.79
C LEU A 230 9.12 18.57 10.48
N ARG A 231 10.41 18.22 10.53
CA ARG A 231 11.20 17.98 9.30
C ARG A 231 10.67 16.86 8.40
N HIS A 232 10.02 15.82 8.95
CA HIS A 232 9.41 14.77 8.14
C HIS A 232 8.17 15.32 7.44
N GLN A 233 7.41 16.20 8.10
CA GLN A 233 6.24 16.87 7.52
C GLN A 233 6.64 17.88 6.43
N LEU A 234 7.76 18.59 6.60
CA LEU A 234 8.24 19.59 5.64
C LEU A 234 9.00 18.96 4.44
N SER A 235 9.60 17.79 4.60
CA SER A 235 10.35 17.12 3.52
C SER A 235 9.45 16.65 2.38
N LEU A 236 9.75 17.08 1.15
CA LEU A 236 9.09 16.55 -0.06
C LEU A 236 9.59 15.15 -0.41
N ASN A 237 10.76 14.77 0.12
CA ASN A 237 11.33 13.45 -0.08
C ASN A 237 11.03 12.56 1.13
N ARG A 238 10.04 11.67 0.96
CA ARG A 238 9.56 10.75 2.00
C ARG A 238 10.37 9.46 2.11
N TYR A 239 11.16 9.17 1.07
CA TYR A 239 11.98 7.97 0.96
C TYR A 239 13.42 8.25 1.36
N ARG A 240 13.97 9.42 1.00
CA ARG A 240 15.37 9.77 1.30
C ARG A 240 15.47 10.71 2.49
N GLY A 241 16.34 10.35 3.43
CA GLY A 241 16.62 11.12 4.64
C GLY A 241 15.95 10.58 5.90
N VAL A 242 15.16 9.51 5.78
CA VAL A 242 14.61 8.78 6.92
C VAL A 242 15.67 7.78 7.39
N ASN A 243 16.48 8.19 8.36
CA ASN A 243 17.46 7.31 8.97
C ASN A 243 16.76 6.38 9.97
N GLU A 244 16.87 5.07 9.78
CA GLU A 244 16.25 4.08 10.67
C GLU A 244 16.67 4.28 12.13
N ARG A 245 17.97 4.50 12.42
CA ARG A 245 18.44 4.75 13.79
C ARG A 245 17.71 5.91 14.44
N GLU A 246 17.52 6.98 13.67
CA GLU A 246 16.86 8.18 14.15
C GLU A 246 15.34 8.00 14.34
N LEU A 247 14.70 7.14 13.55
CA LEU A 247 13.33 6.74 13.81
C LEU A 247 13.25 5.91 15.09
N LEU A 248 14.17 4.96 15.28
CA LEU A 248 14.23 4.14 16.48
C LEU A 248 14.47 4.97 17.73
N ASP A 249 15.38 5.95 17.67
CA ASP A 249 15.70 6.84 18.79
C ASP A 249 14.51 7.74 19.16
N TYR A 250 13.68 8.12 18.18
CA TYR A 250 12.55 9.02 18.41
C TYR A 250 11.25 8.31 18.80
N TYR A 251 10.94 7.19 18.14
CA TYR A 251 9.70 6.45 18.37
C TYR A 251 9.85 5.36 19.43
N GLY A 252 11.08 4.89 19.68
CA GLY A 252 11.35 3.70 20.49
C GLY A 252 11.38 2.43 19.65
N LYS A 253 12.32 1.53 19.96
CA LYS A 253 12.47 0.23 19.26
C LYS A 253 11.25 -0.67 19.48
N GLU A 254 10.60 -0.54 20.63
CA GLU A 254 9.39 -1.27 21.03
C GLU A 254 8.14 -0.89 20.21
N LYS A 255 8.19 0.24 19.51
CA LYS A 255 7.12 0.65 18.58
C LYS A 255 7.29 0.05 17.19
N VAL A 256 8.46 -0.53 16.86
CA VAL A 256 8.67 -1.23 15.60
C VAL A 256 8.04 -2.61 15.68
N MET A 257 7.12 -2.88 14.77
CA MET A 257 6.46 -4.17 14.62
C MET A 257 6.87 -4.77 13.29
N ALA A 258 7.60 -5.89 13.33
CA ALA A 258 7.85 -6.74 12.16
C ALA A 258 6.82 -7.88 12.15
N ILE A 259 6.12 -8.06 11.04
CA ILE A 259 4.99 -8.99 10.95
C ILE A 259 5.46 -10.26 10.24
N CYS A 260 5.74 -11.29 11.04
CA CYS A 260 6.22 -12.60 10.60
C CYS A 260 5.11 -13.63 10.84
N GLU A 261 4.22 -13.76 9.86
CA GLU A 261 3.00 -14.54 9.99
C GLU A 261 2.77 -15.44 8.78
N LYS A 262 1.87 -16.41 8.94
CA LYS A 262 1.56 -17.40 7.89
C LYS A 262 0.69 -16.81 6.77
N ALA A 263 0.62 -17.53 5.65
CA ALA A 263 -0.33 -17.25 4.60
C ALA A 263 -1.76 -17.16 5.15
N GLY A 264 -2.54 -16.20 4.66
CA GLY A 264 -3.87 -15.85 5.14
C GLY A 264 -3.89 -14.79 6.24
N PHE A 265 -2.77 -14.51 6.90
CA PHE A 265 -2.70 -13.45 7.91
C PHE A 265 -2.84 -12.07 7.27
N GLY A 266 -3.64 -11.22 7.90
CA GLY A 266 -3.98 -9.89 7.43
C GLY A 266 -3.77 -8.79 8.47
N LEU A 267 -3.58 -7.60 7.94
CA LEU A 267 -3.43 -6.36 8.70
C LEU A 267 -4.16 -5.22 7.99
N VAL A 268 -4.48 -4.19 8.76
CA VAL A 268 -5.03 -2.92 8.28
C VAL A 268 -4.11 -1.81 8.75
N GLU A 269 -3.69 -0.92 7.86
CA GLU A 269 -2.68 0.10 8.13
C GLU A 269 -3.07 1.46 7.54
N ASP A 270 -2.92 2.51 8.33
CA ASP A 270 -2.83 3.88 7.80
C ASP A 270 -1.44 4.02 7.14
N PRO A 271 -1.37 4.16 5.81
CA PRO A 271 -0.09 4.18 5.12
C PRO A 271 0.72 5.46 5.38
N PHE A 272 0.15 6.40 6.14
CA PHE A 272 0.90 7.52 6.71
C PHE A 272 1.79 7.09 7.89
N CYS A 273 1.64 5.89 8.45
CA CYS A 273 2.64 5.28 9.32
C CYS A 273 3.98 5.13 8.58
N PHE A 274 5.10 5.28 9.31
CA PHE A 274 6.38 4.85 8.80
C PHE A 274 6.38 3.32 8.70
N HIS A 275 6.53 2.83 7.48
CA HIS A 275 6.56 1.41 7.18
C HIS A 275 7.61 1.07 6.13
N LYS A 276 7.97 -0.20 6.04
CA LYS A 276 8.86 -0.75 5.01
C LYS A 276 8.53 -2.23 4.78
N GLY A 277 8.74 -2.72 3.58
CA GLY A 277 9.11 -4.12 3.41
C GLY A 277 10.56 -4.32 3.83
N THR A 278 10.96 -5.55 4.08
CA THR A 278 12.37 -5.95 4.13
C THR A 278 12.66 -6.88 2.95
N PRO A 279 13.90 -6.88 2.43
CA PRO A 279 14.22 -7.71 1.27
C PRO A 279 14.17 -9.20 1.67
N PRO A 280 13.46 -10.04 0.91
CA PRO A 280 13.46 -11.47 1.15
C PRO A 280 14.82 -12.09 0.80
N VAL A 281 15.32 -12.95 1.68
CA VAL A 281 16.61 -13.64 1.53
C VAL A 281 16.39 -15.11 1.19
N THR A 282 15.42 -15.76 1.83
CA THR A 282 15.22 -17.22 1.69
C THR A 282 14.05 -17.60 0.79
N ARG A 283 12.97 -16.81 0.81
CA ARG A 283 11.74 -17.10 0.06
C ARG A 283 11.07 -15.82 -0.40
N SER A 284 10.56 -15.84 -1.63
CA SER A 284 9.76 -14.76 -2.18
C SER A 284 8.44 -14.64 -1.43
N ARG A 285 7.93 -13.41 -1.32
CA ARG A 285 6.70 -13.09 -0.58
C ARG A 285 5.63 -12.59 -1.53
N LEU A 286 4.43 -13.17 -1.47
CA LEU A 286 3.24 -12.68 -2.16
C LEU A 286 2.30 -11.97 -1.19
N VAL A 287 1.82 -10.79 -1.59
CA VAL A 287 0.94 -9.93 -0.78
C VAL A 287 -0.25 -9.48 -1.62
N LEU A 288 -1.45 -9.47 -1.02
CA LEU A 288 -2.63 -8.77 -1.52
C LEU A 288 -2.76 -7.42 -0.81
N GLU A 289 -3.03 -6.35 -1.55
CA GLU A 289 -3.42 -5.04 -1.03
C GLU A 289 -4.81 -4.65 -1.51
N ILE A 290 -5.61 -4.11 -0.61
CA ILE A 290 -6.86 -3.40 -0.90
C ILE A 290 -6.72 -1.99 -0.31
N LEU A 291 -6.78 -0.96 -1.15
CA LEU A 291 -6.55 0.43 -0.74
C LEU A 291 -7.84 1.25 -0.85
N PHE A 292 -8.18 1.92 0.25
CA PHE A 292 -9.24 2.92 0.32
C PHE A 292 -8.70 4.33 0.52
N SER A 293 -9.39 5.31 -0.05
CA SER A 293 -9.15 6.75 0.15
C SER A 293 -10.46 7.53 0.30
N ARG A 294 -10.35 8.85 0.56
CA ARG A 294 -11.49 9.77 0.56
C ARG A 294 -11.73 10.37 -0.82
N THR A 295 -10.67 10.53 -1.61
CA THR A 295 -10.69 11.11 -2.96
C THR A 295 -9.87 10.23 -3.91
N ASP A 296 -10.40 10.01 -5.12
CA ASP A 296 -9.63 9.47 -6.24
C ASP A 296 -9.07 10.62 -7.07
N TYR A 297 -7.74 10.68 -7.15
CA TYR A 297 -7.00 11.67 -7.90
C TYR A 297 -6.64 11.22 -9.32
N ALA A 298 -7.04 10.01 -9.73
CA ALA A 298 -6.81 9.42 -11.05
C ALA A 298 -5.32 9.48 -11.50
N ILE A 299 -4.44 9.13 -10.57
CA ILE A 299 -2.96 9.11 -10.74
C ILE A 299 -2.48 7.77 -11.26
N LEU A 300 -3.18 6.69 -10.91
CA LEU A 300 -2.85 5.37 -11.40
C LEU A 300 -3.30 5.29 -12.88
N PRO A 301 -2.49 4.68 -13.77
CA PRO A 301 -2.97 4.35 -15.12
C PRO A 301 -4.26 3.53 -14.96
N GLU A 302 -5.31 3.87 -15.70
CA GLU A 302 -6.70 3.38 -15.53
C GLU A 302 -6.77 1.94 -14.95
N VAL A 303 -6.94 1.83 -13.64
CA VAL A 303 -7.46 0.63 -12.95
C VAL A 303 -8.97 0.77 -12.79
N THR A 304 -9.60 1.58 -13.65
CA THR A 304 -11.04 1.74 -13.67
C THR A 304 -11.60 0.73 -14.67
N ALA A 305 -12.11 -0.39 -14.15
CA ALA A 305 -13.41 -0.80 -14.65
C ALA A 305 -14.34 0.43 -14.48
N PRO A 306 -15.23 0.73 -15.45
CA PRO A 306 -16.07 1.93 -15.39
C PRO A 306 -16.79 2.02 -14.04
N PRO A 307 -17.09 3.24 -13.54
CA PRO A 307 -17.82 3.41 -12.30
C PRO A 307 -19.06 2.52 -12.30
N LEU A 308 -19.15 1.62 -11.31
CA LEU A 308 -20.20 0.62 -11.13
C LEU A 308 -21.57 1.23 -10.77
N GLU A 309 -21.79 2.52 -11.04
CA GLU A 309 -23.08 3.20 -10.87
C GLU A 309 -23.99 3.09 -12.12
N ALA A 310 -23.59 2.33 -13.16
CA ALA A 310 -24.37 2.22 -14.41
C ALA A 310 -24.93 0.82 -14.73
N ARG A 311 -25.19 -0.04 -13.73
CA ARG A 311 -25.97 -1.29 -13.92
C ARG A 311 -26.95 -1.55 -12.78
N VAL A 312 -27.82 -0.57 -12.54
CA VAL A 312 -29.18 -0.88 -12.09
C VAL A 312 -30.07 -0.62 -13.30
N SER A 313 -30.29 -1.65 -14.11
CA SER A 313 -31.45 -1.64 -14.99
C SER A 313 -32.68 -1.64 -14.09
N PRO A 314 -33.64 -0.70 -14.25
CA PRO A 314 -34.93 -0.87 -13.65
C PRO A 314 -35.57 -2.09 -14.32
N VAL A 315 -35.72 -3.17 -13.55
CA VAL A 315 -36.69 -4.20 -13.90
C VAL A 315 -38.05 -3.52 -13.80
N VAL A 316 -38.64 -3.25 -14.96
CA VAL A 316 -40.10 -3.15 -15.14
C VAL A 316 -40.57 -4.52 -15.59
#